data_AF-A0AAW0XFB4-F1
#
_entry.id   AF-A0AAW0XFB4-F1
#
_cell.length_a   1.000
_cell.length_b   1.000
_cell.length_c   1.000
_cell.angle_alpha   90.00
_cell.angle_beta   90.00
_cell.angle_gamma   90.00
#
_symmetry.space_group_name_H-M   'P 1'
#
loop_
_entity.id
_entity.type
_entity.pdbx_description
1 polymer ?
#
loop_
_entity_poly.entity_id
_entity_poly.type
_entity_poly.pdbx_seq_one_letter_code
_entity_poly.pdbx_strand_id
1 'polypeptide(L)'
;MPSVTSQQHPWQHYLYLMTPVGLWVLVHQRCAPLRVAWLLVSSFNMVWEVAIRILFIFIGIEILVMAFFIRPMLSLGLLCIGLWPVIMYSMQGAVEHSMRLVWIGACILLASFTYMPVVGKEPYYPMVEIAGLTAFTLGGIVIYCIDMGHTKLKRRTKKSRCGGDGGLPRHIPSVVYVQGMMVVASVYLVHSTAYSITQKEGLPYINQLSAWTLLALSFILPLFGSRNVMGRLLSVTASFLCPFLLLCIRHEGFFYIALSIAMFLWLLLEFYLAGNNVQIAMLKFATWGRESSKGGERVLEWSDVRRAYFFLFFTVLAFFGTGNIASVNSFDPSFVYCFITVFSPFIMGSLLLFKIIIPFLLVTCFFHAICTLIEIPTRALFYMFLVMSDFMALHFFFLIRTEGSWLDIGTSLSHYVISMSTTLFLIVLLFIARFVTTFNIEKSAKEGDCVLPRVSIGRPHRD
;
A
#
# COMPACT_ATOMS: atom_id res chain seq x y z
N MET A 1 27.30 43.40 13.94
CA MET A 1 25.93 43.94 14.16
C MET A 1 25.46 44.47 12.82
N PRO A 2 24.28 44.06 12.33
CA PRO A 2 22.98 44.13 13.02
C PRO A 2 22.29 42.74 13.10
N SER A 3 21.80 42.23 14.24
CA SER A 3 20.52 42.52 14.94
C SER A 3 19.31 42.66 14.01
N VAL A 4 18.19 41.98 14.35
CA VAL A 4 16.84 41.93 13.72
C VAL A 4 16.65 40.54 13.03
N THR A 5 16.01 39.47 13.57
CA THR A 5 14.80 39.30 14.41
C THR A 5 14.66 37.85 14.99
N SER A 6 15.62 37.28 15.74
CA SER A 6 15.49 35.88 16.23
C SER A 6 15.05 35.69 17.69
N GLN A 7 14.54 36.73 18.37
CA GLN A 7 14.14 36.63 19.78
C GLN A 7 12.81 37.36 20.08
N GLN A 8 11.73 36.99 19.39
CA GLN A 8 10.40 37.57 19.71
C GLN A 8 9.48 36.64 20.52
N HIS A 9 9.84 35.38 20.76
CA HIS A 9 9.02 34.46 21.57
C HIS A 9 9.85 33.58 22.53
N PRO A 10 10.29 34.10 23.70
CA PRO A 10 11.04 33.32 24.69
C PRO A 10 10.27 32.08 25.17
N TRP A 11 8.93 32.16 25.26
CA TRP A 11 8.10 31.03 25.68
C TRP A 11 8.14 29.84 24.72
N GLN A 12 8.31 30.05 23.41
CA GLN A 12 8.41 28.97 22.42
C GLN A 12 9.71 28.19 22.58
N HIS A 13 10.81 28.88 22.90
CA HIS A 13 12.08 28.23 23.21
C HIS A 13 11.98 27.35 24.46
N TYR A 14 11.35 27.86 25.52
CA TYR A 14 11.10 27.06 26.72
C TYR A 14 10.20 25.86 26.43
N LEU A 15 9.13 26.04 25.66
CA LEU A 15 8.24 24.94 25.28
C LEU A 15 9.01 23.87 24.48
N TYR A 16 9.81 24.28 23.50
CA TYR A 16 10.61 23.37 22.67
C TYR A 16 11.66 22.59 23.49
N LEU A 17 12.30 23.24 24.47
CA LEU A 17 13.29 22.60 25.34
C LEU A 17 12.65 21.69 26.39
N MET A 18 11.51 22.10 26.96
CA MET A 18 10.84 21.37 28.05
C MET A 18 10.02 20.18 27.55
N THR A 19 9.53 20.20 26.31
CA THR A 19 8.72 19.11 25.77
C THR A 19 9.48 17.78 25.71
N PRO A 20 10.71 17.69 25.16
CA PRO A 20 11.51 16.46 25.20
C PRO A 20 11.80 15.99 26.61
N VAL A 21 12.09 16.91 27.54
CA VAL A 21 12.36 16.57 28.95
C VAL A 21 11.12 15.96 29.60
N GLY A 22 9.95 16.59 29.42
CA GLY A 22 8.68 16.06 29.92
C GLY A 22 8.34 14.69 29.33
N LEU A 23 8.54 14.50 28.03
CA LEU A 23 8.35 13.21 27.36
C LEU A 23 9.29 12.13 27.92
N TRP A 24 10.57 12.44 28.10
CA TRP A 24 11.54 11.49 28.69
C TRP A 24 11.22 11.14 30.14
N VAL A 25 10.70 12.08 30.94
CA VAL A 25 10.22 11.79 32.31
C VAL A 25 9.05 10.81 32.27
N LEU A 26 8.08 11.01 31.37
CA LEU A 26 6.95 10.09 31.19
C LEU A 26 7.41 8.69 30.74
N VAL A 27 8.38 8.62 29.82
CA VAL A 27 9.00 7.36 29.39
C VAL A 27 9.70 6.68 30.58
N HIS A 28 10.49 7.42 31.35
CA HIS A 28 11.20 6.90 32.52
C HIS A 28 10.24 6.31 33.56
N GLN A 29 9.13 7.00 33.84
CA GLN A 29 8.07 6.51 34.74
C GLN A 29 7.38 5.24 34.22
N ARG A 30 7.39 5.00 32.91
CA ARG A 30 6.81 3.82 32.26
C ARG A 30 7.87 2.81 31.77
N CYS A 31 9.13 2.89 32.22
CA CYS A 31 10.21 1.98 31.79
C CYS A 31 10.12 0.53 32.31
N ALA A 32 9.16 0.22 33.20
CA ALA A 32 9.01 -1.11 33.77
C ALA A 32 8.91 -2.25 32.72
N PRO A 33 8.13 -2.14 31.62
CA PRO A 33 8.04 -3.16 30.59
C PRO A 33 9.36 -3.38 29.85
N LEU A 34 10.14 -2.32 29.60
CA LEU A 34 11.46 -2.42 28.96
C LEU A 34 12.45 -3.19 29.84
N ARG A 35 12.42 -2.93 31.15
CA ARG A 35 13.26 -3.64 32.12
C ARG A 35 12.89 -5.12 32.20
N VAL A 36 11.60 -5.44 32.21
CA VAL A 36 11.10 -6.82 32.20
C VAL A 36 11.48 -7.52 30.90
N ALA A 37 11.32 -6.87 29.75
CA ALA A 37 11.71 -7.42 28.45
C ALA A 37 13.22 -7.71 28.39
N TRP A 38 14.06 -6.79 28.87
CA TRP A 38 15.50 -7.00 28.96
C TRP A 38 15.86 -8.20 29.83
N LEU A 39 15.28 -8.30 31.03
CA LEU A 39 15.49 -9.44 31.91
C LEU A 39 15.09 -10.75 31.22
N LEU A 40 13.94 -10.78 30.54
CA LEU A 40 13.46 -11.95 29.80
C LEU A 40 14.45 -12.37 28.69
N VAL A 41 14.88 -11.42 27.85
CA VAL A 41 15.81 -11.68 26.75
C VAL A 41 17.16 -12.19 27.27
N SER A 42 17.65 -11.60 28.36
CA SER A 42 18.89 -12.02 29.00
C SER A 42 18.77 -13.39 29.67
N SER A 43 17.66 -13.69 30.33
CA SER A 43 17.43 -14.98 31.01
C SER A 43 17.28 -16.14 30.03
N PHE A 44 16.74 -15.89 28.83
CA PHE A 44 16.59 -16.90 27.78
C PHE A 44 17.80 -16.99 26.83
N ASN A 45 18.89 -16.25 27.09
CA ASN A 45 20.09 -16.17 26.23
C ASN A 45 19.78 -15.81 24.76
N MET A 46 18.68 -15.07 24.53
CA MET A 46 18.21 -14.68 23.19
C MET A 46 18.81 -13.34 22.71
N VAL A 47 19.77 -12.77 23.46
CA VAL A 47 20.35 -11.45 23.17
C VAL A 47 20.91 -11.38 21.75
N TRP A 48 21.67 -12.40 21.33
CA TRP A 48 22.26 -12.44 20.00
C TRP A 48 21.21 -12.57 18.89
N GLU A 49 20.18 -13.37 19.09
CA GLU A 49 19.11 -13.55 18.10
C GLU A 49 18.31 -12.25 17.92
N VAL A 50 17.99 -11.58 19.02
CA VAL A 50 17.32 -10.27 19.00
C VAL A 50 18.21 -9.21 18.36
N ALA A 51 19.50 -9.18 18.69
CA ALA A 51 20.46 -8.24 18.12
C ALA A 51 20.60 -8.41 16.59
N ILE A 52 20.70 -9.66 16.11
CA ILE A 52 20.74 -9.96 14.67
C ILE A 52 19.46 -9.48 13.97
N ARG A 53 18.28 -9.71 14.56
CA ARG A 53 17.00 -9.25 13.99
C ARG A 53 16.91 -7.72 13.92
N ILE A 54 17.35 -7.03 14.97
CA ILE A 54 17.42 -5.55 15.00
C ILE A 54 18.42 -5.04 13.96
N LEU A 55 19.58 -5.69 13.81
CA LEU A 55 20.57 -5.33 12.80
C LEU A 55 20.00 -5.45 11.38
N PHE A 56 19.27 -6.52 11.07
CA PHE A 56 18.61 -6.67 9.76
C PHE A 56 17.60 -5.56 9.47
N ILE A 57 16.83 -5.16 10.49
CA ILE A 57 15.89 -4.04 10.38
C ILE A 57 16.64 -2.73 10.11
N PHE A 58 17.72 -2.48 10.86
CA PHE A 58 18.56 -1.29 10.69
C PHE A 58 19.12 -1.22 9.27
N ILE A 59 19.73 -2.31 8.78
CA ILE A 59 20.23 -2.41 7.41
C ILE A 59 19.11 -2.14 6.39
N GLY A 60 17.91 -2.66 6.64
CA GLY A 60 16.74 -2.39 5.80
C GLY A 60 16.38 -0.90 5.75
N ILE A 61 16.40 -0.21 6.89
CA ILE A 61 16.14 1.23 6.93
C ILE A 61 17.25 2.01 6.21
N GLU A 62 18.52 1.62 6.36
CA GLU A 62 19.63 2.23 5.63
C GLU A 62 19.47 2.11 4.11
N ILE A 63 18.99 0.95 3.61
CA ILE A 63 18.65 0.80 2.19
C ILE A 63 17.58 1.80 1.76
N LEU A 64 16.57 2.04 2.61
CA LEU A 64 15.51 3.02 2.34
C LEU A 64 16.02 4.46 2.36
N VAL A 65 16.90 4.81 3.29
CA VAL A 65 17.57 6.11 3.30
C VAL A 65 18.37 6.30 2.01
N MET A 66 19.17 5.30 1.64
CA MET A 66 20.03 5.35 0.45
C MET A 66 19.21 5.46 -0.84
N ALA A 67 17.96 4.98 -0.86
CA ALA A 67 17.05 5.15 -1.98
C ALA A 67 16.73 6.61 -2.32
N PHE A 68 16.77 7.53 -1.34
CA PHE A 68 16.59 8.96 -1.57
C PHE A 68 17.76 9.59 -2.34
N PHE A 69 18.95 9.01 -2.23
CA PHE A 69 20.13 9.44 -2.99
C PHE A 69 20.26 8.68 -4.31
N ILE A 70 20.06 7.35 -4.26
CA ILE A 70 20.27 6.43 -5.38
C ILE A 70 19.05 5.50 -5.47
N ARG A 71 18.11 5.80 -6.37
CA ARG A 71 16.87 5.01 -6.53
C ARG A 71 17.08 3.51 -6.75
N PRO A 72 18.10 3.06 -7.52
CA PRO A 72 18.41 1.64 -7.64
C PRO A 72 18.62 0.89 -6.32
N MET A 73 18.85 1.55 -5.18
CA MET A 73 18.92 0.86 -3.87
C MET A 73 17.61 0.16 -3.50
N LEU A 74 16.47 0.63 -4.02
CA LEU A 74 15.19 -0.07 -3.88
C LEU A 74 15.17 -1.42 -4.62
N SER A 75 15.95 -1.58 -5.69
CA SER A 75 16.08 -2.86 -6.39
C SER A 75 16.73 -3.91 -5.47
N LEU A 76 17.78 -3.52 -4.73
CA LEU A 76 18.44 -4.37 -3.75
C LEU A 76 17.46 -4.80 -2.65
N GLY A 77 16.70 -3.85 -2.10
CA GLY A 77 15.67 -4.15 -1.10
C GLY A 77 14.58 -5.08 -1.65
N LEU A 78 14.13 -4.88 -2.89
CA LEU A 78 13.15 -5.75 -3.55
C LEU A 78 13.68 -7.17 -3.78
N LEU A 79 14.97 -7.34 -4.09
CA LEU A 79 15.60 -8.65 -4.20
C LEU A 79 15.62 -9.37 -2.84
N CYS A 80 15.98 -8.66 -1.76
CA CYS A 80 15.94 -9.21 -0.40
C CYS A 80 14.52 -9.63 0.00
N ILE A 81 13.52 -8.79 -0.26
CA ILE A 81 12.10 -9.08 -0.01
C ILE A 81 11.59 -10.21 -0.93
N GLY A 82 12.07 -10.27 -2.17
CA GLY A 82 11.78 -11.34 -3.14
C GLY A 82 12.27 -12.71 -2.69
N LEU A 83 13.45 -12.75 -2.05
CA LEU A 83 14.06 -13.98 -1.53
C LEU A 83 13.51 -14.41 -0.16
N TRP A 84 12.82 -13.51 0.57
CA TRP A 84 12.28 -13.81 1.90
C TRP A 84 11.44 -15.11 1.95
N PRO A 85 10.49 -15.35 1.02
CA PRO A 85 9.77 -16.62 0.97
C PRO A 85 10.69 -17.81 0.83
N VAL A 86 11.73 -17.75 -0.01
CA VAL A 86 12.63 -18.90 -0.21
C VAL A 86 13.34 -19.25 1.09
N ILE A 87 13.80 -18.24 1.83
CA ILE A 87 14.53 -18.40 3.08
C ILE A 87 13.61 -18.95 4.18
N MET A 88 12.41 -18.37 4.37
CA MET A 88 11.49 -18.80 5.42
C MET A 88 10.77 -20.13 5.09
N TYR A 89 10.32 -20.32 3.85
CA TYR A 89 9.55 -21.50 3.46
C TYR A 89 10.41 -22.74 3.26
N SER A 90 11.72 -22.61 2.95
CA SER A 90 12.63 -23.77 2.95
C SER A 90 12.69 -24.46 4.31
N MET A 91 12.34 -23.76 5.39
CA MET A 91 12.32 -24.30 6.76
C MET A 91 10.95 -24.89 7.15
N GLN A 92 9.86 -24.52 6.45
CA GLN A 92 8.48 -24.85 6.85
C GLN A 92 7.69 -25.66 5.81
N GLY A 93 8.22 -25.92 4.61
CA GLY A 93 7.69 -26.90 3.63
C GLY A 93 6.32 -26.57 3.03
N ALA A 94 5.75 -25.42 3.35
CA ALA A 94 4.34 -25.11 3.12
C ALA A 94 4.23 -23.88 2.20
N VAL A 95 4.55 -23.96 0.91
CA VAL A 95 4.06 -23.03 -0.15
C VAL A 95 4.35 -23.72 -1.48
N GLU A 96 3.44 -23.62 -2.44
CA GLU A 96 3.63 -24.16 -3.78
C GLU A 96 4.80 -23.46 -4.52
N HIS A 97 5.63 -24.22 -5.22
CA HIS A 97 6.79 -23.69 -5.97
C HIS A 97 6.39 -22.57 -6.95
N SER A 98 5.22 -22.69 -7.57
CA SER A 98 4.67 -21.71 -8.52
C SER A 98 4.49 -20.32 -7.89
N MET A 99 3.89 -20.25 -6.69
CA MET A 99 3.61 -18.98 -6.00
C MET A 99 4.90 -18.26 -5.58
N ARG A 100 5.95 -19.00 -5.20
CA ARG A 100 7.28 -18.39 -4.91
C ARG A 100 7.90 -17.77 -6.15
N LEU A 101 7.86 -18.48 -7.28
CA LEU A 101 8.40 -17.98 -8.54
C LEU A 101 7.65 -16.73 -9.02
N VAL A 102 6.32 -16.72 -8.88
CA VAL A 102 5.50 -15.56 -9.24
C VAL A 102 5.80 -14.35 -8.34
N TRP A 103 6.03 -14.54 -7.05
CA TRP A 103 6.46 -13.47 -6.14
C TRP A 103 7.83 -12.89 -6.51
N ILE A 104 8.82 -13.75 -6.74
CA ILE A 104 10.17 -13.32 -7.16
C ILE A 104 10.07 -12.56 -8.49
N GLY A 105 9.31 -13.09 -9.45
CA GLY A 105 9.05 -12.42 -10.73
C GLY A 105 8.42 -11.04 -10.56
N ALA A 106 7.45 -10.89 -9.66
CA ALA A 106 6.83 -9.59 -9.35
C ALA A 106 7.83 -8.62 -8.70
N CYS A 107 8.70 -9.10 -7.81
CA CYS A 107 9.75 -8.27 -7.19
C CYS A 107 10.80 -7.82 -8.21
N ILE A 108 11.21 -8.69 -9.14
CA ILE A 108 12.14 -8.35 -10.22
C ILE A 108 11.49 -7.35 -11.19
N LEU A 109 10.22 -7.55 -11.52
CA LEU A 109 9.46 -6.61 -12.35
C LEU A 109 9.42 -5.23 -11.71
N LEU A 110 9.10 -5.13 -10.41
CA LEU A 110 9.14 -3.87 -9.66
C LEU A 110 10.56 -3.27 -9.59
N ALA A 111 11.59 -4.11 -9.44
CA ALA A 111 12.97 -3.67 -9.39
C ALA A 111 13.39 -3.00 -10.70
N SER A 112 12.89 -3.48 -11.85
CA SER A 112 13.19 -2.86 -13.16
C SER A 112 12.74 -1.39 -13.24
N PHE A 113 11.62 -1.02 -12.61
CA PHE A 113 11.13 0.36 -12.60
C PHE A 113 12.03 1.32 -11.83
N THR A 114 12.81 0.82 -10.86
CA THR A 114 13.75 1.66 -10.08
C THR A 114 14.93 2.17 -10.93
N TYR A 115 15.23 1.49 -12.04
CA TYR A 115 16.24 1.89 -13.02
C TYR A 115 15.69 2.78 -14.13
N MET A 116 14.36 2.84 -14.30
CA MET A 116 13.79 3.62 -15.39
C MET A 116 13.89 5.13 -15.09
N PRO A 117 14.33 5.94 -16.06
CA PRO A 117 14.42 7.38 -15.87
C PRO A 117 13.02 7.99 -15.87
N VAL A 118 12.67 8.66 -14.77
CA VAL A 118 11.36 9.29 -14.59
C VAL A 118 11.36 10.79 -14.96
N VAL A 119 12.54 11.42 -15.08
CA VAL A 119 12.67 12.88 -15.28
C VAL A 119 13.13 13.21 -16.70
N GLY A 120 12.59 14.31 -17.26
CA GLY A 120 13.17 15.00 -18.42
C GLY A 120 12.98 14.33 -19.78
N LYS A 121 11.97 13.47 -19.92
CA LYS A 121 11.66 12.82 -21.20
C LYS A 121 10.25 13.18 -21.64
N GLU A 122 10.07 13.32 -22.95
CA GLU A 122 8.81 13.69 -23.60
C GLU A 122 7.65 12.72 -23.29
N PRO A 123 6.41 13.21 -23.34
CA PRO A 123 5.23 12.39 -23.17
C PRO A 123 5.12 11.31 -24.24
N TYR A 124 4.80 10.07 -23.82
CA TYR A 124 4.62 8.94 -24.74
C TYR A 124 3.37 8.15 -24.35
N TYR A 125 2.23 8.67 -24.81
CA TYR A 125 0.89 8.15 -24.53
C TYR A 125 0.62 6.70 -24.99
N PRO A 126 1.23 6.16 -26.07
CA PRO A 126 1.01 4.76 -26.45
C PRO A 126 1.39 3.76 -25.35
N MET A 127 2.36 4.07 -24.48
CA MET A 127 2.66 3.23 -23.31
C MET A 127 1.51 3.20 -22.30
N VAL A 128 0.79 4.31 -22.14
CA VAL A 128 -0.36 4.40 -21.23
C VAL A 128 -1.54 3.58 -21.78
N GLU A 129 -1.73 3.58 -23.10
CA GLU A 129 -2.75 2.76 -23.77
C GLU A 129 -2.48 1.26 -23.57
N ILE A 130 -1.24 0.82 -23.80
CA ILE A 130 -0.84 -0.57 -23.58
C ILE A 130 -0.96 -0.93 -22.09
N ALA A 131 -0.61 -0.02 -21.17
CA ALA A 131 -0.82 -0.23 -19.74
C ALA A 131 -2.31 -0.42 -19.40
N GLY A 132 -3.19 0.42 -19.92
CA GLY A 132 -4.64 0.26 -19.69
C GLY A 132 -5.21 -1.03 -20.29
N LEU A 133 -4.75 -1.43 -21.48
CA LEU A 133 -5.16 -2.71 -22.09
C LEU A 133 -4.65 -3.92 -21.31
N THR A 134 -3.40 -3.88 -20.83
CA THR A 134 -2.85 -4.94 -19.96
C THR A 134 -3.62 -5.01 -18.64
N ALA A 135 -3.99 -3.88 -18.03
CA ALA A 135 -4.81 -3.88 -16.83
C ALA A 135 -6.22 -4.44 -17.08
N PHE A 136 -6.86 -4.07 -18.19
CA PHE A 136 -8.19 -4.58 -18.55
C PHE A 136 -8.17 -6.10 -18.78
N THR A 137 -7.19 -6.61 -19.52
CA THR A 137 -7.04 -8.04 -19.80
C THR A 137 -6.72 -8.82 -18.52
N LEU A 138 -5.78 -8.36 -17.68
CA LEU A 138 -5.47 -8.99 -16.40
C LEU A 138 -6.68 -8.98 -15.45
N GLY A 139 -7.40 -7.86 -15.36
CA GLY A 139 -8.63 -7.75 -14.58
C GLY A 139 -9.69 -8.75 -15.06
N GLY A 140 -9.91 -8.84 -16.38
CA GLY A 140 -10.82 -9.82 -16.98
C GLY A 140 -10.45 -11.27 -16.67
N ILE A 141 -9.16 -11.62 -16.76
CA ILE A 141 -8.65 -12.96 -16.40
C ILE A 141 -8.91 -13.26 -14.93
N VAL A 142 -8.63 -12.32 -14.03
CA VAL A 142 -8.86 -12.50 -12.58
C VAL A 142 -10.35 -12.72 -12.29
N ILE A 143 -11.23 -11.92 -12.89
CA ILE A 143 -12.68 -12.06 -12.75
C ILE A 143 -13.15 -13.42 -13.27
N TYR A 144 -12.67 -13.83 -14.44
CA TYR A 144 -12.97 -15.14 -15.02
C TYR A 144 -12.48 -16.29 -14.13
N CYS A 145 -11.27 -16.21 -13.58
CA CYS A 145 -10.73 -17.20 -12.65
C CYS A 145 -11.57 -17.30 -11.36
N ILE A 146 -12.06 -16.17 -10.84
CA ILE A 146 -12.95 -16.13 -9.69
C ILE A 146 -14.28 -16.83 -10.03
N ASP A 147 -14.92 -16.46 -11.14
CA ASP A 147 -16.21 -17.02 -11.57
C ASP A 147 -16.13 -18.52 -11.88
N MET A 148 -15.10 -18.95 -12.60
CA MET A 148 -14.83 -20.37 -12.88
C MET A 148 -14.58 -21.16 -11.59
N GLY A 149 -13.96 -20.53 -10.58
CA GLY A 149 -13.81 -21.10 -9.24
C GLY A 149 -15.16 -21.33 -8.55
N HIS A 150 -16.07 -20.35 -8.62
CA HIS A 150 -17.41 -20.45 -8.03
C HIS A 150 -18.27 -21.54 -8.71
N THR A 151 -18.21 -21.65 -10.03
CA THR A 151 -18.99 -22.65 -10.78
C THR A 151 -18.54 -24.09 -10.47
N LYS A 152 -17.22 -24.33 -10.35
CA LYS A 152 -16.67 -25.64 -9.93
C LYS A 152 -17.09 -26.01 -8.51
N LEU A 153 -17.07 -25.05 -7.58
CA LEU A 153 -17.50 -25.28 -6.19
C LEU A 153 -19.00 -25.62 -6.12
N LYS A 154 -19.84 -24.88 -6.84
CA LYS A 154 -21.29 -25.13 -6.94
C LYS A 154 -21.59 -26.54 -7.47
N ARG A 155 -20.86 -27.01 -8.48
CA ARG A 155 -21.00 -28.38 -9.03
C ARG A 155 -20.63 -29.45 -8.00
N ARG A 156 -19.59 -29.23 -7.19
CA ARG A 156 -19.20 -30.16 -6.10
C ARG A 156 -20.22 -30.19 -4.97
N THR A 157 -20.71 -29.03 -4.52
CA THR A 157 -21.70 -28.95 -3.43
C THR A 157 -23.06 -29.53 -3.85
N LYS A 158 -23.50 -29.30 -5.09
CA LYS A 158 -24.76 -29.84 -5.63
C LYS A 158 -24.73 -31.38 -5.76
N LYS A 159 -23.55 -32.00 -5.84
CA LYS A 159 -23.38 -33.46 -5.82
C LYS A 159 -23.39 -34.05 -4.40
N SER A 160 -23.32 -33.22 -3.35
CA SER A 160 -23.11 -33.66 -1.95
C SER A 160 -24.27 -33.39 -0.98
N ARG A 161 -25.28 -32.57 -1.30
CA ARG A 161 -26.46 -32.36 -0.42
C ARG A 161 -27.77 -32.17 -1.21
N CYS A 162 -28.73 -33.05 -0.95
CA CYS A 162 -30.16 -32.75 -1.06
C CYS A 162 -30.55 -31.81 0.09
N GLY A 163 -31.38 -30.80 -0.20
CA GLY A 163 -32.11 -30.00 0.80
C GLY A 163 -31.31 -28.94 1.55
N GLY A 164 -31.55 -27.67 1.23
CA GLY A 164 -31.04 -26.52 2.00
C GLY A 164 -30.92 -25.27 1.13
N ASP A 165 -32.01 -24.51 1.05
CA ASP A 165 -32.12 -23.26 0.29
C ASP A 165 -31.44 -22.11 1.08
N GLY A 166 -30.11 -22.15 1.14
CA GLY A 166 -29.27 -21.08 1.68
C GLY A 166 -28.55 -20.39 0.53
N GLY A 167 -29.13 -19.32 -0.01
CA GLY A 167 -28.56 -18.53 -1.09
C GLY A 167 -27.20 -17.94 -0.73
N LEU A 168 -26.12 -18.61 -1.11
CA LEU A 168 -24.76 -18.07 -1.05
C LEU A 168 -24.73 -16.75 -1.85
N PRO A 169 -24.20 -15.63 -1.31
CA PRO A 169 -24.31 -14.32 -1.93
C PRO A 169 -23.70 -14.35 -3.33
N ARG A 170 -24.55 -13.95 -4.29
CA ARG A 170 -24.53 -14.45 -5.68
C ARG A 170 -23.78 -13.58 -6.68
N HIS A 171 -23.11 -12.50 -6.29
CA HIS A 171 -22.64 -11.53 -7.28
C HIS A 171 -21.19 -11.11 -7.05
N ILE A 172 -20.35 -11.37 -8.06
CA ILE A 172 -19.34 -10.38 -8.44
C ILE A 172 -20.13 -9.08 -8.61
N PRO A 173 -19.84 -8.04 -7.82
CA PRO A 173 -20.65 -6.84 -7.85
C PRO A 173 -20.57 -6.27 -9.26
N SER A 174 -21.72 -5.95 -9.86
CA SER A 174 -21.84 -5.26 -11.16
C SER A 174 -20.86 -4.08 -11.27
N VAL A 175 -20.55 -3.46 -10.13
CA VAL A 175 -19.51 -2.44 -9.91
C VAL A 175 -18.16 -2.78 -10.56
N VAL A 176 -17.66 -4.02 -10.45
CA VAL A 176 -16.33 -4.37 -11.01
C VAL A 176 -16.35 -4.36 -12.54
N TYR A 177 -17.46 -4.75 -13.17
CA TYR A 177 -17.62 -4.64 -14.62
C TYR A 177 -17.70 -3.18 -15.06
N VAL A 178 -18.42 -2.34 -14.30
CA VAL A 178 -18.46 -0.89 -14.54
C VAL A 178 -17.07 -0.26 -14.41
N GLN A 179 -16.28 -0.67 -13.41
CA GLN A 179 -14.89 -0.22 -13.25
C GLN A 179 -14.00 -0.68 -14.42
N GLY A 180 -14.21 -1.89 -14.94
CA GLY A 180 -13.55 -2.35 -16.17
C GLY A 180 -13.85 -1.46 -17.38
N MET A 181 -15.12 -1.06 -17.55
CA MET A 181 -15.52 -0.11 -18.60
C MET A 181 -14.91 1.28 -18.38
N MET A 182 -14.78 1.73 -17.13
CA MET A 182 -14.10 2.99 -16.82
C MET A 182 -12.61 2.97 -17.19
N VAL A 183 -11.92 1.84 -17.02
CA VAL A 183 -10.52 1.71 -17.47
C VAL A 183 -10.44 1.91 -18.98
N VAL A 184 -11.31 1.26 -19.76
CA VAL A 184 -11.35 1.44 -21.23
C VAL A 184 -11.68 2.89 -21.60
N ALA A 185 -12.64 3.51 -20.91
CA ALA A 185 -12.98 4.92 -21.12
C ALA A 185 -11.80 5.85 -20.81
N SER A 186 -11.04 5.59 -19.74
CA SER A 186 -9.85 6.38 -19.39
C SER A 186 -8.76 6.30 -20.46
N VAL A 187 -8.52 5.11 -21.03
CA VAL A 187 -7.56 4.92 -22.13
C VAL A 187 -8.00 5.68 -23.37
N TYR A 188 -9.29 5.56 -23.73
CA TYR A 188 -9.85 6.29 -24.87
C TYR A 188 -9.73 7.81 -24.70
N LEU A 189 -9.98 8.33 -23.49
CA LEU A 189 -9.85 9.75 -23.21
C LEU A 189 -8.40 10.24 -23.28
N VAL A 190 -7.44 9.47 -22.77
CA VAL A 190 -6.01 9.81 -22.91
C VAL A 190 -5.64 9.84 -24.40
N HIS A 191 -6.04 8.84 -25.17
CA HIS A 191 -5.78 8.79 -26.62
C HIS A 191 -6.40 9.98 -27.37
N SER A 192 -7.70 10.21 -27.17
CA SER A 192 -8.44 11.30 -27.83
C SER A 192 -7.88 12.67 -27.47
N THR A 193 -7.52 12.88 -26.20
CA THR A 193 -6.93 14.13 -25.73
C THR A 193 -5.53 14.34 -26.30
N ALA A 194 -4.68 13.30 -26.28
CA ALA A 194 -3.35 13.36 -26.89
C ALA A 194 -3.42 13.65 -28.39
N TYR A 195 -4.37 13.03 -29.10
CA TYR A 195 -4.59 13.28 -30.52
C TYR A 195 -5.00 14.73 -30.80
N SER A 196 -5.99 15.26 -30.09
CA SER A 196 -6.48 16.64 -30.27
C SER A 196 -5.41 17.69 -29.95
N ILE A 197 -4.59 17.46 -28.92
CA ILE A 197 -3.46 18.34 -28.57
C ILE A 197 -2.38 18.30 -29.66
N THR A 198 -2.09 17.12 -30.22
CA THR A 198 -1.12 16.96 -31.31
C THR A 198 -1.60 17.70 -32.58
N GLN A 199 -2.90 17.69 -32.85
CA GLN A 199 -3.53 18.44 -33.96
C GLN A 199 -3.70 19.94 -33.67
N LYS A 200 -3.30 20.42 -32.48
CA LYS A 200 -3.45 21.83 -32.03
C LYS A 200 -4.91 22.31 -31.97
N GLU A 201 -5.87 21.41 -31.85
CA GLU A 201 -7.30 21.73 -31.71
C GLU A 201 -7.65 22.13 -30.25
N GLY A 202 -6.72 21.98 -29.33
CA GLY A 202 -6.89 22.29 -27.91
C GLY A 202 -7.44 21.11 -27.11
N LEU A 203 -8.05 21.39 -25.95
CA LEU A 203 -8.69 20.37 -25.12
C LEU A 203 -10.20 20.36 -25.42
N PRO A 204 -10.75 19.26 -25.97
CA PRO A 204 -12.19 19.17 -26.19
C PRO A 204 -12.96 19.24 -24.88
N TYR A 205 -14.00 20.08 -24.82
CA TYR A 205 -14.81 20.26 -23.61
C TYR A 205 -15.45 18.95 -23.10
N ILE A 206 -15.85 18.07 -24.02
CA ILE A 206 -16.43 16.75 -23.68
C ILE A 206 -15.39 15.86 -22.99
N ASN A 207 -14.13 15.88 -23.46
CA ASN A 207 -13.03 15.12 -22.85
C ASN A 207 -12.71 15.66 -21.46
N GLN A 208 -12.72 16.99 -21.30
CA GLN A 208 -12.52 17.63 -20.01
C GLN A 208 -13.61 17.23 -19.01
N LEU A 209 -14.89 17.35 -19.38
CA LEU A 209 -16.01 16.98 -18.50
C LEU A 209 -15.97 15.49 -18.13
N SER A 210 -15.65 14.62 -19.09
CA SER A 210 -15.55 13.18 -18.85
C SER A 210 -14.36 12.80 -17.96
N ALA A 211 -13.22 13.49 -18.06
CA ALA A 211 -12.09 13.28 -17.14
C ALA A 211 -12.47 13.62 -15.68
N TRP A 212 -13.14 14.76 -15.46
CA TRP A 212 -13.62 15.15 -14.13
C TRP A 212 -14.68 14.20 -13.57
N THR A 213 -15.60 13.72 -14.40
CA THR A 213 -16.62 12.74 -13.95
C THR A 213 -16.01 11.38 -13.64
N LEU A 214 -15.06 10.88 -14.44
CA LEU A 214 -14.34 9.65 -14.13
C LEU A 214 -13.53 9.76 -12.84
N LEU A 215 -12.88 10.91 -12.61
CA LEU A 215 -12.17 11.18 -11.36
C LEU A 215 -13.12 11.10 -10.16
N ALA A 216 -14.26 11.78 -10.20
CA ALA A 216 -15.25 11.73 -9.11
C ALA A 216 -15.82 10.32 -8.90
N LEU A 217 -16.17 9.64 -10.00
CA LEU A 217 -16.75 8.30 -9.96
C LEU A 217 -15.77 7.26 -9.38
N SER A 218 -14.46 7.44 -9.60
CA SER A 218 -13.42 6.55 -9.09
C SER A 218 -13.37 6.48 -7.55
N PHE A 219 -13.80 7.51 -6.83
CA PHE A 219 -13.91 7.51 -5.36
C PHE A 219 -15.16 6.83 -4.85
N ILE A 220 -16.24 6.97 -5.60
CA ILE A 220 -17.58 6.61 -5.17
C ILE A 220 -17.80 5.10 -5.38
N LEU A 221 -17.38 4.56 -6.53
CA LEU A 221 -17.65 3.17 -6.88
C LEU A 221 -17.07 2.11 -5.91
N PRO A 222 -15.84 2.25 -5.38
CA PRO A 222 -15.31 1.28 -4.44
C PRO A 222 -16.19 1.09 -3.21
N LEU A 223 -16.94 2.12 -2.79
CA LEU A 223 -17.81 2.10 -1.62
C LEU A 223 -19.05 1.20 -1.82
N PHE A 224 -19.49 1.02 -3.07
CA PHE A 224 -20.59 0.13 -3.45
C PHE A 224 -20.12 -1.30 -3.80
N GLY A 225 -18.84 -1.59 -3.61
CA GLY A 225 -18.25 -2.89 -3.93
C GLY A 225 -18.72 -4.04 -3.04
N SER A 226 -18.19 -5.25 -3.32
CA SER A 226 -18.50 -6.46 -2.54
C SER A 226 -18.06 -6.33 -1.07
N ARG A 227 -18.68 -7.11 -0.18
CA ARG A 227 -18.24 -7.26 1.22
C ARG A 227 -17.01 -8.16 1.37
N ASN A 228 -16.73 -8.98 0.35
CA ASN A 228 -15.59 -9.89 0.37
C ASN A 228 -14.29 -9.09 0.30
N VAL A 229 -13.31 -9.39 1.17
CA VAL A 229 -12.04 -8.65 1.25
C VAL A 229 -11.35 -8.60 -0.10
N MET A 230 -11.19 -9.75 -0.78
CA MET A 230 -10.55 -9.83 -2.09
C MET A 230 -11.32 -9.06 -3.17
N GLY A 231 -12.65 -9.16 -3.18
CA GLY A 231 -13.50 -8.46 -4.14
C GLY A 231 -13.48 -6.94 -3.95
N ARG A 232 -13.46 -6.48 -2.69
CA ARG A 232 -13.33 -5.05 -2.34
C ARG A 232 -11.96 -4.51 -2.73
N LEU A 233 -10.87 -5.23 -2.44
CA LEU A 233 -9.51 -4.82 -2.82
C LEU A 233 -9.33 -4.75 -4.34
N LEU A 234 -9.89 -5.71 -5.09
CA LEU A 234 -9.90 -5.66 -6.56
C LEU A 234 -10.67 -4.46 -7.07
N SER A 235 -11.83 -4.17 -6.48
CA SER A 235 -12.64 -3.00 -6.83
C SER A 235 -11.91 -1.69 -6.54
N VAL A 236 -11.26 -1.56 -5.37
CA VAL A 236 -10.43 -0.41 -5.00
C VAL A 236 -9.29 -0.21 -6.00
N THR A 237 -8.57 -1.29 -6.31
CA THR A 237 -7.43 -1.28 -7.25
C THR A 237 -7.86 -0.81 -8.64
N ALA A 238 -8.94 -1.38 -9.17
CA ALA A 238 -9.45 -1.05 -10.50
C ALA A 238 -10.02 0.37 -10.58
N SER A 239 -10.67 0.84 -9.51
CA SER A 239 -11.22 2.19 -9.47
C SER A 239 -10.14 3.26 -9.47
N PHE A 240 -9.13 3.13 -8.61
CA PHE A 240 -8.03 4.10 -8.53
C PHE A 240 -7.05 4.01 -9.69
N LEU A 241 -7.03 2.90 -10.44
CA LEU A 241 -6.29 2.82 -11.70
C LEU A 241 -6.80 3.84 -12.72
N CYS A 242 -8.12 4.07 -12.82
CA CYS A 242 -8.70 4.97 -13.82
C CYS A 242 -8.15 6.40 -13.73
N PRO A 243 -8.24 7.11 -12.58
CA PRO A 243 -7.69 8.45 -12.46
C PRO A 243 -6.16 8.45 -12.47
N PHE A 244 -5.50 7.34 -12.08
CA PHE A 244 -4.05 7.22 -12.23
C PHE A 244 -3.62 7.21 -13.70
N LEU A 245 -4.31 6.45 -14.56
CA LEU A 245 -4.06 6.42 -16.01
C LEU A 245 -4.29 7.78 -16.67
N LEU A 246 -5.33 8.52 -16.26
CA LEU A 246 -5.58 9.89 -16.74
C LEU A 246 -4.44 10.87 -16.43
N LEU A 247 -3.67 10.60 -15.36
CA LEU A 247 -2.53 11.40 -14.90
C LEU A 247 -1.18 10.79 -15.29
N CYS A 248 -1.18 9.67 -16.04
CA CYS A 248 0.03 9.02 -16.51
C CYS A 248 0.49 9.63 -17.83
N ILE A 249 1.81 9.84 -17.95
CA ILE A 249 2.42 10.31 -19.20
C ILE A 249 3.16 9.18 -19.94
N ARG A 250 3.65 8.17 -19.22
CA ARG A 250 4.50 7.09 -19.76
C ARG A 250 4.30 5.75 -19.05
N HIS A 251 5.35 5.16 -18.50
CA HIS A 251 5.41 3.78 -17.99
C HIS A 251 4.85 3.65 -16.56
N GLU A 252 4.48 4.76 -15.92
CA GLU A 252 3.92 4.80 -14.57
C GLU A 252 2.70 3.89 -14.44
N GLY A 253 1.85 3.80 -15.48
CA GLY A 253 0.71 2.88 -15.50
C GLY A 253 1.11 1.42 -15.30
N PHE A 254 2.21 0.97 -15.93
CA PHE A 254 2.74 -0.38 -15.71
C PHE A 254 3.30 -0.57 -14.30
N PHE A 255 3.92 0.46 -13.73
CA PHE A 255 4.38 0.42 -12.33
C PHE A 255 3.20 0.19 -11.38
N TYR A 256 2.08 0.89 -11.55
CA TYR A 256 0.89 0.69 -10.73
C TYR A 256 0.34 -0.74 -10.86
N ILE A 257 0.29 -1.30 -12.08
CA ILE A 257 -0.14 -2.68 -12.30
C ILE A 257 0.81 -3.65 -11.60
N ALA A 258 2.12 -3.51 -11.77
CA ALA A 258 3.11 -4.35 -11.11
C ALA A 258 3.03 -4.25 -9.57
N LEU A 259 2.83 -3.03 -9.04
CA LEU A 259 2.64 -2.79 -7.61
C LEU A 259 1.38 -3.50 -7.12
N SER A 260 0.27 -3.41 -7.85
CA SER A 260 -0.98 -4.10 -7.47
C SER A 260 -0.82 -5.61 -7.43
N ILE A 261 -0.13 -6.21 -8.42
CA ILE A 261 0.17 -7.64 -8.45
C ILE A 261 1.01 -8.04 -7.23
N ALA A 262 2.07 -7.28 -6.94
CA ALA A 262 2.89 -7.53 -5.75
C ALA A 262 2.07 -7.41 -4.46
N MET A 263 1.18 -6.43 -4.33
CA MET A 263 0.34 -6.29 -3.13
C MET A 263 -0.62 -7.47 -2.94
N PHE A 264 -1.23 -7.97 -4.03
CA PHE A 264 -2.04 -9.19 -3.97
C PHE A 264 -1.22 -10.42 -3.60
N LEU A 265 -0.03 -10.60 -4.18
CA LEU A 265 0.84 -11.72 -3.86
C LEU A 265 1.35 -11.66 -2.42
N TRP A 266 1.68 -10.47 -1.92
CA TRP A 266 2.08 -10.27 -0.54
C TRP A 266 0.96 -10.68 0.41
N LEU A 267 -0.28 -10.21 0.17
CA LEU A 267 -1.47 -10.62 0.92
C LEU A 267 -1.65 -12.14 0.94
N LEU A 268 -1.55 -12.79 -0.23
CA LEU A 268 -1.70 -14.25 -0.34
C LEU A 268 -0.59 -15.01 0.39
N LEU A 269 0.66 -14.55 0.31
CA LEU A 269 1.80 -15.17 1.00
C LEU A 269 1.64 -15.08 2.52
N GLU A 270 1.28 -13.91 3.04
CA GLU A 270 1.05 -13.71 4.48
C GLU A 270 -0.06 -14.60 5.00
N PHE A 271 -1.16 -14.70 4.24
CA PHE A 271 -2.28 -15.54 4.61
C PHE A 271 -1.93 -17.04 4.53
N TYR A 272 -1.15 -17.45 3.53
CA TYR A 272 -0.66 -18.82 3.45
C TYR A 272 0.21 -19.16 4.67
N LEU A 273 1.12 -18.24 5.05
CA LEU A 273 2.04 -18.43 6.17
C LEU A 273 1.34 -18.48 7.54
N ALA A 274 0.15 -17.88 7.67
CA ALA A 274 -0.65 -17.89 8.89
C ALA A 274 -1.23 -19.27 9.25
N GLY A 275 -1.30 -20.22 8.31
CA GLY A 275 -1.49 -21.65 8.58
C GLY A 275 -2.93 -22.16 8.71
N ASN A 276 -3.45 -22.77 7.64
CA ASN A 276 -3.74 -24.22 7.47
C ASN A 276 -4.26 -24.38 6.03
N ASN A 277 -3.79 -25.37 5.24
CA ASN A 277 -4.04 -25.50 3.79
C ASN A 277 -5.51 -25.43 3.32
N VAL A 278 -6.47 -25.55 4.24
CA VAL A 278 -7.93 -25.44 4.01
C VAL A 278 -8.42 -23.97 3.95
N GLN A 279 -7.59 -22.99 4.31
CA GLN A 279 -7.99 -21.59 4.53
C GLN A 279 -8.00 -20.69 3.27
N ILE A 280 -7.30 -20.99 2.16
CA ILE A 280 -7.34 -20.11 0.96
C ILE A 280 -8.78 -19.98 0.41
N ALA A 281 -9.56 -21.05 0.53
CA ALA A 281 -10.99 -20.99 0.25
C ALA A 281 -11.72 -20.03 1.21
N MET A 282 -11.33 -19.96 2.49
CA MET A 282 -11.87 -19.01 3.47
C MET A 282 -11.56 -17.55 3.12
N LEU A 283 -10.41 -17.22 2.51
CA LEU A 283 -10.11 -15.84 2.07
C LEU A 283 -11.13 -15.34 1.03
N LYS A 284 -11.69 -16.24 0.21
CA LYS A 284 -12.78 -15.92 -0.73
C LYS A 284 -14.11 -15.60 -0.04
N PHE A 285 -14.29 -16.10 1.19
CA PHE A 285 -15.49 -15.90 2.01
C PHE A 285 -15.28 -14.90 3.16
N ALA A 286 -14.05 -14.41 3.35
CA ALA A 286 -13.72 -13.42 4.37
C ALA A 286 -14.45 -12.11 4.05
N THR A 287 -15.27 -11.65 4.99
CA THR A 287 -16.10 -10.45 4.85
C THR A 287 -15.66 -9.39 5.83
N TRP A 288 -15.60 -8.14 5.36
CA TRP A 288 -15.33 -6.99 6.23
C TRP A 288 -16.45 -6.80 7.26
N GLY A 289 -16.08 -6.54 8.52
CA GLY A 289 -17.02 -6.22 9.59
C GLY A 289 -17.56 -7.40 10.41
N ARG A 290 -17.19 -8.65 10.07
CA ARG A 290 -17.42 -9.79 10.97
C ARG A 290 -16.24 -9.88 11.94
N GLU A 291 -16.23 -9.00 12.95
CA GLU A 291 -15.30 -9.12 14.06
C GLU A 291 -15.44 -10.53 14.64
N SER A 292 -14.35 -11.29 14.66
CA SER A 292 -14.29 -12.56 15.38
C SER A 292 -14.42 -12.22 16.87
N SER A 293 -15.66 -12.15 17.34
CA SER A 293 -16.05 -11.59 18.65
C SER A 293 -15.52 -12.40 19.87
N LYS A 294 -14.54 -13.31 19.72
CA LYS A 294 -14.06 -14.16 20.82
C LYS A 294 -12.55 -14.48 20.84
N GLY A 295 -11.71 -13.78 20.08
CA GLY A 295 -10.25 -13.91 20.20
C GLY A 295 -9.65 -12.69 20.88
N GLY A 296 -8.99 -12.85 22.02
CA GLY A 296 -8.17 -11.76 22.58
C GLY A 296 -7.09 -11.33 21.59
N GLU A 297 -6.66 -10.06 21.64
CA GLU A 297 -5.58 -9.55 20.78
C GLU A 297 -4.36 -10.47 20.88
N ARG A 298 -3.89 -10.98 19.73
CA ARG A 298 -2.69 -11.82 19.68
C ARG A 298 -1.48 -10.99 20.11
N VAL A 299 -0.53 -11.64 20.80
CA VAL A 299 0.75 -10.99 21.17
C VAL A 299 1.55 -10.71 19.89
N LEU A 300 2.28 -9.58 19.89
CA LEU A 300 3.13 -9.18 18.77
C LEU A 300 4.23 -10.21 18.51
N GLU A 301 4.37 -10.62 17.27
CA GLU A 301 5.42 -11.52 16.82
C GLU A 301 6.45 -10.77 15.97
N TRP A 302 7.65 -11.34 15.84
CA TRP A 302 8.67 -10.82 14.92
C TRP A 302 8.22 -10.81 13.45
N SER A 303 7.26 -11.67 13.10
CA SER A 303 6.58 -11.64 11.80
C SER A 303 5.85 -10.31 11.55
N ASP A 304 5.33 -9.67 12.60
CA ASP A 304 4.65 -8.38 12.52
C ASP A 304 5.62 -7.22 12.31
N VAL A 305 6.81 -7.28 12.90
CA VAL A 305 7.87 -6.29 12.67
C VAL A 305 8.31 -6.29 11.21
N ARG A 306 8.44 -7.48 10.61
CA ARG A 306 8.71 -7.61 9.17
C ARG A 306 7.58 -7.02 8.31
N ARG A 307 6.31 -7.26 8.68
CA ARG A 307 5.15 -6.67 7.97
C ARG A 307 5.16 -5.14 8.04
N ALA A 308 5.55 -4.58 9.19
CA ALA A 308 5.73 -3.13 9.36
C ALA A 308 6.81 -2.59 8.42
N TYR A 309 7.94 -3.28 8.35
CA TYR A 309 9.03 -2.93 7.44
C TYR A 309 8.62 -3.05 5.96
N PHE A 310 7.92 -4.11 5.57
CA PHE A 310 7.41 -4.27 4.19
C PHE A 310 6.45 -3.14 3.85
N PHE A 311 5.57 -2.75 4.77
CA PHE A 311 4.67 -1.62 4.58
C PHE A 311 5.43 -0.30 4.37
N LEU A 312 6.43 0.00 5.21
CA LEU A 312 7.31 1.16 5.02
C LEU A 312 8.02 1.09 3.67
N PHE A 313 8.58 -0.07 3.33
CA PHE A 313 9.32 -0.28 2.09
C PHE A 313 8.45 -0.05 0.85
N PHE A 314 7.26 -0.67 0.78
CA PHE A 314 6.36 -0.51 -0.36
C PHE A 314 5.81 0.92 -0.46
N THR A 315 5.70 1.63 0.66
CA THR A 315 5.30 3.04 0.65
C THR A 315 6.40 3.93 0.06
N VAL A 316 7.66 3.72 0.46
CA VAL A 316 8.81 4.41 -0.15
C VAL A 316 8.97 4.03 -1.63
N LEU A 317 8.75 2.76 -1.99
CA LEU A 317 8.73 2.32 -3.38
C LEU A 317 7.64 3.02 -4.20
N ALA A 318 6.43 3.14 -3.64
CA ALA A 318 5.32 3.85 -4.26
C ALA A 318 5.64 5.35 -4.49
N PHE A 319 6.35 5.98 -3.54
CA PHE A 319 6.83 7.35 -3.68
C PHE A 319 7.75 7.50 -4.89
N PHE A 320 8.83 6.71 -4.96
CA PHE A 320 9.80 6.82 -6.05
C PHE A 320 9.29 6.31 -7.39
N GLY A 321 8.32 5.39 -7.40
CA GLY A 321 7.71 4.84 -8.62
C GLY A 321 6.74 5.79 -9.33
N THR A 322 6.20 6.80 -8.64
CA THR A 322 5.31 7.83 -9.26
C THR A 322 6.06 9.03 -9.83
N GLY A 323 7.36 9.15 -9.56
CA GLY A 323 8.22 10.23 -10.06
C GLY A 323 9.07 10.91 -9.00
N ASN A 324 10.06 11.70 -9.43
CA ASN A 324 11.00 12.32 -8.51
C ASN A 324 10.45 13.62 -7.93
N ILE A 325 9.75 13.51 -6.81
CA ILE A 325 9.17 14.66 -6.11
C ILE A 325 10.24 15.57 -5.49
N ALA A 326 11.49 15.10 -5.35
CA ALA A 326 12.62 15.92 -4.90
C ALA A 326 12.85 17.19 -5.75
N SER A 327 12.30 17.22 -6.97
CA SER A 327 12.19 18.44 -7.77
C SER A 327 10.78 18.58 -8.34
N VAL A 328 9.85 19.18 -7.58
CA VAL A 328 8.50 19.54 -8.06
C VAL A 328 8.56 20.29 -9.40
N ASN A 329 9.62 21.08 -9.61
CA ASN A 329 9.88 21.81 -10.86
C ASN A 329 10.21 20.92 -12.07
N SER A 330 10.43 19.62 -11.87
CA SER A 330 10.76 18.67 -12.94
C SER A 330 9.56 17.92 -13.51
N PHE A 331 8.37 18.11 -12.93
CA PHE A 331 7.15 17.52 -13.48
C PHE A 331 6.72 18.26 -14.74
N ASP A 332 6.61 17.51 -15.83
CA ASP A 332 6.07 18.00 -17.09
C ASP A 332 4.57 18.33 -16.91
N PRO A 333 4.11 19.56 -17.20
CA PRO A 333 2.69 19.92 -17.06
C PRO A 333 1.74 19.07 -17.89
N SER A 334 2.23 18.28 -18.85
CA SER A 334 1.41 17.45 -19.71
C SER A 334 0.59 16.38 -18.97
N PHE A 335 0.94 15.99 -17.73
CA PHE A 335 0.14 15.01 -16.97
C PHE A 335 -1.26 15.52 -16.62
N VAL A 336 -1.51 16.83 -16.62
CA VAL A 336 -2.83 17.40 -16.32
C VAL A 336 -3.67 17.69 -17.54
N TYR A 337 -3.16 17.46 -18.76
CA TYR A 337 -3.84 17.89 -19.99
C TYR A 337 -5.21 17.25 -20.22
N CYS A 338 -5.49 16.08 -19.63
CA CYS A 338 -6.84 15.50 -19.62
C CYS A 338 -7.88 16.38 -18.88
N PHE A 339 -7.43 17.22 -17.93
CA PHE A 339 -8.27 18.03 -17.07
C PHE A 339 -8.22 19.52 -17.42
N ILE A 340 -7.02 20.05 -17.63
CA ILE A 340 -6.78 21.48 -17.84
C ILE A 340 -5.53 21.68 -18.71
N THR A 341 -5.58 22.66 -19.60
CA THR A 341 -4.43 23.10 -20.41
C THR A 341 -3.92 24.49 -19.98
N VAL A 342 -4.76 25.27 -19.30
CA VAL A 342 -4.38 26.58 -18.76
C VAL A 342 -3.66 26.38 -17.42
N PHE A 343 -2.50 27.01 -17.29
CA PHE A 343 -1.70 26.95 -16.06
C PHE A 343 -2.51 27.48 -14.87
N SER A 344 -2.78 26.59 -13.92
CA SER A 344 -3.39 26.94 -12.63
C SER A 344 -2.64 26.19 -11.52
N PRO A 345 -1.76 26.87 -10.77
CA PRO A 345 -0.80 26.20 -9.89
C PRO A 345 -1.49 25.40 -8.78
N PHE A 346 -2.64 25.87 -8.28
CA PHE A 346 -3.39 25.18 -7.24
C PHE A 346 -4.07 23.90 -7.73
N ILE A 347 -4.73 23.93 -8.89
CA ILE A 347 -5.41 22.74 -9.44
C ILE A 347 -4.38 21.73 -9.92
N MET A 348 -3.36 22.18 -10.65
CA MET A 348 -2.27 21.33 -11.12
C MET A 348 -1.50 20.69 -9.95
N GLY A 349 -1.19 21.48 -8.92
CA GLY A 349 -0.57 20.98 -7.69
C GLY A 349 -1.47 19.98 -6.95
N SER A 350 -2.79 20.21 -6.91
CA SER A 350 -3.75 19.28 -6.31
C SER A 350 -3.82 17.96 -7.09
N LEU A 351 -3.83 17.99 -8.42
CA LEU A 351 -3.79 16.80 -9.27
C LEU A 351 -2.45 16.04 -9.16
N LEU A 352 -1.34 16.76 -8.97
CA LEU A 352 -0.04 16.15 -8.68
C LEU A 352 -0.08 15.41 -7.34
N LEU A 353 -0.53 16.08 -6.27
CA LEU A 353 -0.69 15.45 -4.96
C LEU A 353 -1.58 14.22 -5.08
N PHE A 354 -2.70 14.36 -5.78
CA PHE A 354 -3.63 13.28 -6.02
C PHE A 354 -2.99 12.06 -6.72
N LYS A 355 -2.16 12.29 -7.74
CA LYS A 355 -1.37 11.24 -8.42
C LYS A 355 -0.46 10.47 -7.46
N ILE A 356 0.16 11.17 -6.51
CA ILE A 356 1.07 10.60 -5.51
C ILE A 356 0.29 9.79 -4.45
N ILE A 357 -0.88 10.29 -4.05
CA ILE A 357 -1.74 9.69 -3.03
C ILE A 357 -2.26 8.31 -3.45
N ILE A 358 -2.57 8.11 -4.75
CA ILE A 358 -3.20 6.89 -5.24
C ILE A 358 -2.39 5.61 -4.90
N PRO A 359 -1.09 5.49 -5.25
CA PRO A 359 -0.33 4.28 -4.92
C PRO A 359 -0.12 4.08 -3.42
N PHE A 360 -0.06 5.17 -2.63
CA PHE A 360 0.06 5.06 -1.18
C PHE A 360 -1.24 4.52 -0.57
N LEU A 361 -2.38 5.00 -1.07
CA LEU A 361 -3.70 4.52 -0.67
C LEU A 361 -3.87 3.03 -1.04
N LEU A 362 -3.36 2.61 -2.20
CA LEU A 362 -3.33 1.21 -2.59
C LEU A 362 -2.56 0.37 -1.55
N VAL A 363 -1.29 0.71 -1.28
CA VAL A 363 -0.42 -0.04 -0.33
C VAL A 363 -1.05 -0.10 1.07
N THR A 364 -1.60 1.01 1.56
CA THR A 364 -2.29 1.07 2.86
C THR A 364 -3.56 0.22 2.92
N CYS A 365 -4.35 0.15 1.85
CA CYS A 365 -5.53 -0.72 1.78
C CYS A 365 -5.16 -2.21 1.90
N PHE A 366 -4.11 -2.66 1.22
CA PHE A 366 -3.61 -4.03 1.32
C PHE A 366 -3.00 -4.32 2.70
N PHE A 367 -2.22 -3.40 3.25
CA PHE A 367 -1.66 -3.54 4.59
C PHE A 367 -2.77 -3.64 5.65
N HIS A 368 -3.80 -2.81 5.55
CA HIS A 368 -4.96 -2.90 6.44
C HIS A 368 -5.72 -4.23 6.31
N ALA A 369 -5.85 -4.76 5.09
CA ALA A 369 -6.43 -6.07 4.85
C ALA A 369 -5.59 -7.20 5.48
N ILE A 370 -4.26 -7.16 5.36
CA ILE A 370 -3.36 -8.12 6.03
C ILE A 370 -3.56 -8.09 7.55
N CYS A 371 -3.59 -6.89 8.14
CA CYS A 371 -3.82 -6.74 9.59
C CYS A 371 -5.16 -7.33 10.03
N THR A 372 -6.21 -7.11 9.23
CA THR A 372 -7.56 -7.57 9.54
C THR A 372 -7.71 -9.09 9.38
N LEU A 373 -7.08 -9.66 8.35
CA LEU A 373 -7.17 -11.10 8.06
C LEU A 373 -6.35 -11.97 9.01
N ILE A 374 -5.25 -11.44 9.55
CA ILE A 374 -4.35 -12.15 10.47
C ILE A 374 -4.63 -11.74 11.93
N GLU A 375 -5.66 -10.92 12.16
CA GLU A 375 -6.08 -10.45 13.49
C GLU A 375 -4.94 -9.80 14.29
N ILE A 376 -4.11 -9.00 13.60
CA ILE A 376 -2.98 -8.30 14.21
C ILE A 376 -3.49 -6.99 14.84
N PRO A 377 -3.08 -6.64 16.08
CA PRO A 377 -3.43 -5.36 16.68
C PRO A 377 -2.87 -4.19 15.83
N THR A 378 -3.76 -3.53 15.07
CA THR A 378 -3.38 -2.48 14.11
C THR A 378 -2.67 -1.31 14.78
N ARG A 379 -3.03 -1.00 16.02
CA ARG A 379 -2.38 0.06 16.81
C ARG A 379 -0.90 -0.23 17.08
N ALA A 380 -0.58 -1.46 17.47
CA ALA A 380 0.79 -1.85 17.76
C ALA A 380 1.65 -1.90 16.50
N LEU A 381 1.11 -2.43 15.40
CA LEU A 381 1.80 -2.43 14.10
C LEU A 381 2.06 -1.01 13.59
N PHE A 382 1.11 -0.10 13.82
CA PHE A 382 1.26 1.31 13.49
C PHE A 382 2.39 1.98 14.31
N TYR A 383 2.50 1.70 15.61
CA TYR A 383 3.63 2.19 16.41
C TYR A 383 4.98 1.67 15.91
N MET A 384 5.05 0.39 15.53
CA MET A 384 6.28 -0.17 14.94
C MET A 384 6.65 0.56 13.65
N PHE A 385 5.69 0.77 12.76
CA PHE A 385 5.90 1.56 11.54
C PHE A 385 6.41 2.98 11.83
N LEU A 386 5.78 3.67 12.79
CA LEU A 386 6.14 5.04 13.17
C LEU A 386 7.59 5.10 13.67
N VAL A 387 7.99 4.16 14.55
CA VAL A 387 9.37 4.09 15.06
C VAL A 387 10.39 3.89 13.92
N MET A 388 10.11 2.99 12.96
CA MET A 388 11.00 2.76 11.82
C MET A 388 11.14 3.99 10.94
N SER A 389 10.03 4.71 10.72
CA SER A 389 10.01 5.89 9.86
C SER A 389 10.63 7.12 10.53
N ASP A 390 10.45 7.28 11.85
CA ASP A 390 11.12 8.31 12.62
C ASP A 390 12.63 8.08 12.67
N PHE A 391 13.08 6.81 12.73
CA PHE A 391 14.51 6.48 12.61
C PHE A 391 15.07 6.94 11.25
N MET A 392 14.35 6.65 10.16
CA MET A 392 14.69 7.16 8.82
C MET A 392 14.72 8.70 8.76
N ALA A 393 13.75 9.38 9.39
CA ALA A 393 13.70 10.84 9.45
C ALA A 393 14.85 11.45 10.28
N LEU A 394 15.22 10.84 11.41
CA LEU A 394 16.37 11.24 12.22
C LEU A 394 17.67 11.15 11.42
N HIS A 395 17.84 10.09 10.61
CA HIS A 395 19.00 9.97 9.74
C HIS A 395 19.07 11.14 8.73
N PHE A 396 17.95 11.48 8.10
CA PHE A 396 17.90 12.66 7.22
C PHE A 396 18.16 13.97 7.97
N PHE A 397 17.68 14.11 9.20
CA PHE A 397 17.94 15.29 10.04
C PHE A 397 19.44 15.51 10.25
N PHE A 398 20.19 14.45 10.55
CA PHE A 398 21.65 14.54 10.71
C PHE A 398 22.40 14.76 9.39
N LEU A 399 21.78 14.45 8.25
CA LEU A 399 22.33 14.69 6.91
C LEU A 399 21.97 16.06 6.32
N ILE A 400 21.20 16.90 7.03
CA ILE A 400 20.88 18.26 6.58
C ILE A 400 22.18 19.06 6.46
N ARG A 401 22.44 19.61 5.27
CA ARG A 401 23.60 20.46 5.03
C ARG A 401 23.24 21.92 5.26
N THR A 402 24.07 22.63 6.01
CA THR A 402 23.97 24.09 6.23
C THR A 402 24.91 24.90 5.33
N GLU A 403 25.79 24.21 4.60
CA GLU A 403 26.82 24.80 3.74
C GLU A 403 26.80 24.12 2.37
N GLY A 404 27.20 24.85 1.32
CA GLY A 404 27.22 24.36 -0.07
C GLY A 404 26.29 25.14 -0.99
N SER A 405 25.90 24.53 -2.12
CA SER A 405 25.00 25.16 -3.07
C SER A 405 23.56 25.22 -2.52
N TRP A 406 22.79 26.24 -2.92
CA TRP A 406 21.36 26.33 -2.57
C TRP A 406 20.56 25.09 -2.98
N LEU A 407 20.99 24.41 -4.06
CA LEU A 407 20.38 23.16 -4.50
C LEU A 407 20.68 22.01 -3.54
N ASP A 408 21.90 21.88 -3.03
CA ASP A 408 22.27 20.83 -2.07
C ASP A 408 21.59 21.04 -0.71
N ILE A 409 21.50 22.29 -0.27
CA ILE A 409 20.76 22.66 0.94
C ILE A 409 19.26 22.35 0.74
N GLY A 410 18.68 22.76 -0.38
CA GLY A 410 17.28 22.52 -0.69
C GLY A 410 16.92 21.04 -0.83
N THR A 411 17.78 20.23 -1.46
CA THR A 411 17.56 18.78 -1.63
C THR A 411 17.68 18.03 -0.31
N SER A 412 18.71 18.31 0.49
CA SER A 412 18.86 17.68 1.82
C SER A 412 17.69 18.04 2.76
N LEU A 413 17.24 19.30 2.76
CA LEU A 413 16.03 19.72 3.48
C LEU A 413 14.77 19.03 2.95
N SER A 414 14.63 18.92 1.63
CA SER A 414 13.47 18.26 1.00
C SER A 414 13.38 16.79 1.39
N HIS A 415 14.50 16.05 1.43
CA HIS A 415 14.50 14.65 1.87
C HIS A 415 13.97 14.49 3.31
N TYR A 416 14.40 15.36 4.22
CA TYR A 416 13.90 15.38 5.59
C TYR A 416 12.40 15.70 5.67
N VAL A 417 11.96 16.77 4.99
CA VAL A 417 10.55 17.18 4.97
C VAL A 417 9.65 16.13 4.33
N ILE A 418 10.10 15.48 3.25
CA ILE A 418 9.38 14.38 2.61
C ILE A 418 9.24 13.20 3.58
N SER A 419 10.32 12.81 4.26
CA SER A 419 10.26 11.71 5.24
C SER A 419 9.25 12.01 6.36
N MET A 420 9.29 13.20 6.96
CA MET A 420 8.35 13.60 8.01
C MET A 420 6.91 13.82 7.50
N SER A 421 6.73 14.30 6.27
CA SER A 421 5.40 14.51 5.71
C SER A 421 4.75 13.18 5.33
N THR A 422 5.53 12.20 4.86
CA THR A 422 5.00 10.89 4.48
C THR A 422 4.46 10.14 5.69
N THR A 423 5.12 10.20 6.86
CA THR A 423 4.60 9.58 8.10
C THR A 423 3.25 10.16 8.53
N LEU A 424 3.14 11.48 8.58
CA LEU A 424 1.89 12.16 8.93
C LEU A 424 0.77 11.83 7.93
N PHE A 425 1.11 11.82 6.64
CA PHE A 425 0.14 11.52 5.60
C PHE A 425 -0.35 10.06 5.65
N LEU A 426 0.52 9.12 6.02
CA LEU A 426 0.15 7.70 6.14
C LEU A 426 -0.84 7.43 7.27
N ILE A 427 -0.84 8.23 8.34
CA ILE A 427 -1.88 8.17 9.39
C ILE A 427 -3.25 8.46 8.78
N VAL A 428 -3.33 9.55 8.02
CA VAL A 428 -4.58 9.98 7.36
C VAL A 428 -5.00 8.93 6.34
N LEU A 429 -4.06 8.42 5.54
CA LEU A 429 -4.33 7.36 4.59
C LEU A 429 -4.81 6.07 5.25
N LEU A 430 -4.30 5.70 6.42
CA LEU A 430 -4.75 4.51 7.13
C LEU A 430 -6.23 4.65 7.55
N PHE A 431 -6.63 5.85 7.98
CA PHE A 431 -8.04 6.15 8.25
C PHE A 431 -8.90 6.06 7.00
N ILE A 432 -8.44 6.65 5.88
CA ILE A 432 -9.14 6.59 4.58
C ILE A 432 -9.21 5.13 4.09
N ALA A 433 -8.13 4.37 4.17
CA ALA A 433 -8.05 2.97 3.78
C ALA A 433 -9.05 2.14 4.58
N ARG A 434 -9.08 2.31 5.91
CA ARG A 434 -10.07 1.67 6.77
C ARG A 434 -11.48 2.04 6.36
N PHE A 435 -11.75 3.32 6.11
CA PHE A 435 -13.06 3.76 5.65
C PHE A 435 -13.44 3.09 4.32
N VAL A 436 -12.60 3.18 3.29
CA VAL A 436 -12.86 2.62 1.95
C VAL A 436 -13.05 1.10 1.97
N THR A 437 -12.32 0.36 2.81
CA THR A 437 -12.44 -1.11 2.88
C THR A 437 -13.57 -1.61 3.76
N THR A 438 -13.92 -0.89 4.84
CA THR A 438 -14.96 -1.32 5.81
C THR A 438 -16.35 -0.77 5.53
N PHE A 439 -16.45 0.33 4.76
CA PHE A 439 -17.72 1.03 4.56
C PHE A 439 -18.76 0.16 3.86
N ASN A 440 -19.95 0.08 4.48
CA ASN A 440 -21.10 -0.68 4.01
C ASN A 440 -22.37 0.14 4.19
N ILE A 441 -23.19 0.22 3.13
CA ILE A 441 -24.45 0.99 3.10
C ILE A 441 -25.65 0.15 3.54
N GLU A 442 -25.58 -1.18 3.42
CA GLU A 442 -26.66 -2.06 3.89
C GLU A 442 -26.63 -2.20 5.41
N LYS A 443 -27.68 -1.67 6.06
CA LYS A 443 -28.00 -1.88 7.47
C LYS A 443 -27.83 -3.35 7.84
N SER A 444 -27.21 -3.56 9.00
CA SER A 444 -27.15 -4.79 9.78
C SER A 444 -28.40 -5.67 9.56
N ALA A 445 -28.30 -6.60 8.61
CA ALA A 445 -29.29 -7.66 8.46
C ALA A 445 -29.01 -8.63 9.60
N LYS A 446 -29.99 -8.71 10.50
CA LYS A 446 -30.08 -9.52 11.72
C LYS A 446 -29.09 -10.70 11.77
N GLU A 447 -28.35 -10.70 12.87
CA GLU A 447 -27.73 -11.85 13.52
C GLU A 447 -28.65 -13.09 13.39
N GLY A 448 -28.24 -14.03 12.53
CA GLY A 448 -29.05 -15.19 12.16
C GLY A 448 -28.15 -16.23 11.48
N ASP A 449 -27.59 -17.10 12.32
CA ASP A 449 -27.02 -18.42 12.05
C ASP A 449 -26.28 -18.70 10.74
N CYS A 450 -24.96 -18.78 10.87
CA CYS A 450 -24.19 -19.79 10.16
C CYS A 450 -23.07 -20.25 11.10
N VAL A 451 -23.33 -21.33 11.83
CA VAL A 451 -22.36 -22.05 12.65
C VAL A 451 -21.29 -22.62 11.71
N LEU A 452 -20.08 -22.04 11.72
CA LEU A 452 -18.90 -22.73 11.21
C LEU A 452 -18.82 -24.09 11.93
N PRO A 453 -18.56 -25.21 11.23
CA PRO A 453 -18.32 -26.47 11.91
C PRO A 453 -17.12 -26.29 12.84
N ARG A 454 -17.35 -26.38 14.16
CA ARG A 454 -16.29 -26.50 15.16
C ARG A 454 -15.44 -27.70 14.76
N VAL A 455 -14.22 -27.46 14.31
CA VAL A 455 -13.18 -28.48 14.38
C VAL A 455 -12.80 -28.55 15.85
N SER A 456 -13.12 -29.67 16.49
CA SER A 456 -12.64 -29.97 17.83
C SER A 456 -11.11 -29.95 17.79
N ILE A 457 -10.51 -29.05 18.58
CA ILE A 457 -9.09 -29.13 18.90
C ILE A 457 -8.92 -30.40 19.74
N GLY A 458 -8.60 -31.51 19.08
CA GLY A 458 -8.03 -32.66 19.76
C GLY A 458 -6.70 -32.24 20.34
N ARG A 459 -6.56 -32.33 21.67
CA ARG A 459 -5.26 -32.21 22.35
C ARG A 459 -4.28 -33.20 21.70
N PRO A 460 -3.02 -32.81 21.44
CA PRO A 460 -2.00 -33.82 21.24
C PRO A 460 -1.83 -34.58 22.56
N HIS A 461 -2.06 -35.89 22.52
CA HIS A 461 -1.66 -36.80 23.58
C HIS A 461 -0.15 -36.64 23.78
N ARG A 462 0.25 -36.34 25.01
CA ARG A 462 1.54 -36.77 25.54
C ARG A 462 1.45 -38.29 25.63
N ASP A 463 2.35 -38.98 24.95
CA ASP A 463 3.15 -40.09 25.48
C ASP A 463 4.49 -40.08 24.75
#